data_AF-D0N6P1-F1
#
_entry.id   AF-D0N6P1-F1
#
_cell.length_a   1.000
_cell.length_b   1.000
_cell.length_c   1.000
_cell.angle_alpha   90.00
_cell.angle_beta   90.00
_cell.angle_gamma   90.00
#
_symmetry.space_group_name_H-M   'P 1'
#
loop_
_entity.id
_entity.type
_entity.pdbx_description
1 polymer ?
#
loop_
_entity_poly.entity_id
_entity_poly.type
_entity_poly.pdbx_seq_one_letter_code
_entity_poly.pdbx_strand_id
1 'polypeptide(L)'
;MAYIDAWQAQALVEGLLMGPEDSPVKVLWVLPTDQRGNLPPALPPSLVVKPPSSSLSNLEILSHPAVRLVVSHCGMVSAQEALVMGKPLLCIPFLVDQPDVAARVEDSGAGIALDKNLLSGPYVHAAVSELLTNSSYTNAARRVGSLLERAGGTTRAIDVIDAALRLGFDHLATLNLTAPWHKTALLDVWAVYAALICLLAVFVRIQWLLLYFLVSESFSLLSNLILGPPLPPSSMAEGYDDAYEDGEDAEEESDTSQPAS
;
A
#
# COMPACT_ATOMS: atom_id res chain seq x y z
N MET A 1 -6.08 -4.57 -9.96
CA MET A 1 -7.32 -3.99 -10.51
C MET A 1 -8.19 -3.58 -9.33
N ALA A 2 -8.92 -2.46 -9.40
CA ALA A 2 -9.81 -2.06 -8.31
C ALA A 2 -11.02 -3.02 -8.26
N TYR A 3 -11.23 -3.65 -7.11
CA TYR A 3 -12.37 -4.53 -6.84
C TYR A 3 -13.27 -3.84 -5.82
N ILE A 4 -14.57 -3.82 -6.10
CA ILE A 4 -15.58 -3.32 -5.17
C ILE A 4 -16.24 -4.48 -4.42
N ASP A 5 -16.33 -4.38 -3.10
CA ASP A 5 -17.06 -5.35 -2.29
C ASP A 5 -18.59 -5.17 -2.42
N ALA A 6 -19.36 -6.21 -2.15
CA ALA A 6 -20.83 -6.17 -2.24
C ALA A 6 -21.45 -5.05 -1.38
N TRP A 7 -20.94 -4.85 -0.16
CA TRP A 7 -21.43 -3.78 0.72
C TRP A 7 -21.10 -2.38 0.20
N GLN A 8 -19.93 -2.20 -0.43
CA GLN A 8 -19.53 -0.92 -1.05
C GLN A 8 -20.41 -0.64 -2.28
N ALA A 9 -20.66 -1.67 -3.09
CA ALA A 9 -21.55 -1.56 -4.25
C ALA A 9 -22.96 -1.19 -3.81
N GLN A 10 -23.47 -1.80 -2.75
CA GLN A 10 -24.76 -1.44 -2.15
C GLN A 10 -24.78 0.02 -1.67
N ALA A 11 -23.78 0.46 -0.92
CA ALA A 11 -23.69 1.85 -0.45
C ALA A 11 -23.67 2.86 -1.62
N LEU A 12 -23.00 2.53 -2.72
CA LEU A 12 -23.00 3.37 -3.93
C LEU A 12 -24.36 3.40 -4.61
N VAL A 13 -25.00 2.25 -4.81
CA VAL A 13 -26.34 2.18 -5.42
C VAL A 13 -27.33 2.97 -4.58
N GLU A 14 -27.33 2.75 -3.25
CA GLU A 14 -28.18 3.48 -2.32
C GLU A 14 -27.92 4.98 -2.41
N GLY A 15 -26.67 5.44 -2.27
CA GLY A 15 -26.38 6.87 -2.23
C GLY A 15 -26.58 7.60 -3.54
N LEU A 16 -26.25 6.97 -4.68
CA LEU A 16 -26.44 7.56 -6.01
C LEU A 16 -27.90 7.71 -6.40
N LEU A 17 -28.77 6.85 -5.84
CA LEU A 17 -30.19 6.78 -6.20
C LEU A 17 -31.12 7.21 -5.06
N MET A 18 -30.57 7.59 -3.91
CA MET A 18 -31.31 8.11 -2.75
C MET A 18 -32.04 9.40 -3.15
N GLY A 19 -33.37 9.41 -2.98
CA GLY A 19 -34.26 10.49 -3.38
C GLY A 19 -35.71 10.00 -3.54
N PRO A 20 -36.66 10.88 -3.88
CA PRO A 20 -38.02 10.46 -4.23
C PRO A 20 -38.02 9.49 -5.44
N GLU A 21 -39.04 8.65 -5.58
CA GLU A 21 -39.11 7.57 -6.59
C GLU A 21 -38.81 8.04 -8.03
N ASP A 22 -39.13 9.29 -8.37
CA ASP A 22 -38.72 9.98 -9.59
C ASP A 22 -37.36 10.70 -9.42
N SER A 23 -36.32 9.98 -9.00
CA SER A 23 -34.99 10.58 -8.85
C SER A 23 -34.54 11.20 -10.19
N PRO A 24 -34.11 12.48 -10.21
CA PRO A 24 -33.68 13.14 -11.45
C PRO A 24 -32.34 12.60 -11.98
N VAL A 25 -31.66 11.72 -11.24
CA VAL A 25 -30.33 11.21 -11.58
C VAL A 25 -30.44 9.85 -12.27
N LYS A 26 -29.87 9.77 -13.47
CA LYS A 26 -29.67 8.51 -14.20
C LYS A 26 -28.20 8.14 -14.12
N VAL A 27 -27.92 6.90 -13.77
CA VAL A 27 -26.56 6.39 -13.56
C VAL A 27 -26.23 5.39 -14.66
N LEU A 28 -25.12 5.63 -15.34
CA LEU A 28 -24.47 4.66 -16.20
C LEU A 28 -23.26 4.11 -15.46
N TRP A 29 -23.27 2.83 -15.11
CA TRP A 29 -22.14 2.17 -14.44
C TRP A 29 -21.45 1.21 -15.41
N VAL A 30 -20.22 1.53 -15.78
CA VAL A 30 -19.34 0.61 -16.52
C VAL A 30 -18.67 -0.33 -15.51
N LEU A 31 -19.11 -1.58 -15.44
CA LEU A 31 -18.64 -2.56 -14.46
C LEU A 31 -18.20 -3.87 -15.14
N PRO A 32 -16.97 -4.38 -14.86
CA PRO A 32 -16.52 -5.68 -15.30
C PRO A 32 -17.49 -6.81 -14.97
N THR A 33 -17.61 -7.79 -15.87
CA THR A 33 -18.63 -8.86 -15.77
C THR A 33 -18.48 -9.71 -14.50
N ASP A 34 -17.24 -9.93 -14.05
CA ASP A 34 -16.89 -10.67 -12.84
C ASP A 34 -17.31 -9.95 -11.54
N GLN A 35 -17.42 -8.62 -11.56
CA GLN A 35 -17.84 -7.85 -10.38
C GLN A 35 -19.36 -7.63 -10.30
N ARG A 36 -20.13 -8.03 -11.32
CA ARG A 36 -21.59 -7.85 -11.31
C ARG A 36 -22.31 -8.65 -10.23
N GLY A 37 -21.71 -9.74 -9.76
CA GLY A 37 -22.23 -10.52 -8.63
C GLY A 37 -22.32 -9.72 -7.32
N ASN A 38 -21.61 -8.60 -7.22
CA ASN A 38 -21.61 -7.72 -6.05
C ASN A 38 -22.75 -6.69 -6.06
N LEU A 39 -23.49 -6.58 -7.17
CA LEU A 39 -24.62 -5.65 -7.27
C LEU A 39 -25.89 -6.24 -6.61
N PRO A 40 -26.79 -5.39 -6.11
CA PRO A 40 -28.11 -5.83 -5.64
C PRO A 40 -28.88 -6.58 -6.74
N PRO A 41 -29.70 -7.60 -6.38
CA PRO A 41 -30.38 -8.46 -7.36
C PRO A 41 -31.46 -7.72 -8.17
N ALA A 42 -32.05 -6.65 -7.62
CA ALA A 42 -33.02 -5.81 -8.31
C ALA A 42 -32.43 -4.41 -8.50
N LEU A 43 -32.13 -4.05 -9.75
CA LEU A 43 -31.62 -2.73 -10.11
C LEU A 43 -32.78 -1.85 -10.59
N PRO A 44 -32.87 -0.58 -10.15
CA PRO A 44 -33.89 0.33 -10.61
C PRO A 44 -33.64 0.75 -12.07
N PRO A 45 -34.69 1.18 -12.81
CA PRO A 45 -34.57 1.59 -14.22
C PRO A 45 -33.61 2.77 -14.47
N SER A 46 -33.33 3.56 -13.43
CA SER A 46 -32.40 4.70 -13.47
C SER A 46 -30.94 4.27 -13.48
N LEU A 47 -30.62 3.01 -13.17
CA LEU A 47 -29.26 2.47 -13.15
C LEU A 47 -29.04 1.50 -14.32
N VAL A 48 -28.25 1.94 -15.30
CA VAL A 48 -27.86 1.13 -16.45
C VAL A 48 -26.43 0.62 -16.25
N VAL A 49 -26.25 -0.70 -16.28
CA VAL A 49 -24.93 -1.32 -16.16
C VAL A 49 -24.44 -1.78 -17.54
N LYS A 50 -23.21 -1.43 -17.90
CA LYS A 50 -22.56 -1.84 -19.16
C LYS A 50 -21.20 -2.50 -18.88
N PRO A 51 -20.77 -3.49 -19.69
CA PRO A 51 -19.42 -4.03 -19.58
C PRO A 51 -18.40 -3.05 -20.16
N PRO A 52 -17.12 -3.12 -19.74
CA PRO A 52 -16.04 -2.33 -20.36
C PRO A 52 -15.87 -2.62 -21.85
N SER A 53 -16.24 -3.81 -22.32
CA SER A 53 -16.17 -4.22 -23.73
C SER A 53 -17.30 -3.66 -24.61
N SER A 54 -18.14 -2.77 -24.10
CA SER A 54 -19.11 -2.07 -24.95
C SER A 54 -18.38 -1.21 -25.98
N SER A 55 -18.95 -1.05 -27.18
CA SER A 55 -18.36 -0.25 -28.27
C SER A 55 -18.25 1.25 -28.01
N LEU A 56 -18.52 1.71 -26.78
CA LEU A 56 -18.50 3.11 -26.37
C LEU A 56 -17.19 3.40 -25.64
N SER A 57 -16.45 4.39 -26.12
CA SER A 57 -15.26 4.88 -25.41
C SER A 57 -15.65 5.73 -24.20
N ASN A 58 -14.79 5.77 -23.18
CA ASN A 58 -14.98 6.64 -22.01
C ASN A 58 -15.10 8.11 -22.44
N LEU A 59 -14.28 8.56 -23.39
CA LEU A 59 -14.33 9.93 -23.90
C LEU A 59 -15.68 10.26 -24.55
N GLU A 60 -16.27 9.37 -25.35
CA GLU A 60 -17.59 9.59 -25.94
C GLU A 60 -18.66 9.74 -24.85
N ILE A 61 -18.64 8.87 -23.83
CA ILE A 61 -19.57 8.96 -22.70
C ILE A 61 -19.39 10.29 -21.96
N LEU A 62 -18.15 10.64 -21.61
CA LEU A 62 -17.83 11.86 -20.86
C LEU A 62 -18.13 13.14 -21.65
N SER A 63 -18.03 13.11 -22.98
CA SER A 63 -18.39 14.25 -23.83
C SER A 63 -19.89 14.55 -23.84
N HIS A 64 -20.73 13.58 -23.46
CA HIS A 64 -22.17 13.73 -23.53
C HIS A 64 -22.67 14.80 -22.53
N PRO A 65 -23.55 15.74 -22.95
CA PRO A 65 -23.98 16.85 -22.09
C PRO A 65 -24.80 16.41 -20.87
N ALA A 66 -25.46 15.25 -20.94
CA ALA A 66 -26.19 14.69 -19.79
C ALA A 66 -25.28 14.15 -18.67
N VAL A 67 -24.00 13.91 -18.94
CA VAL A 67 -23.04 13.53 -17.90
C VAL A 67 -22.67 14.78 -17.11
N ARG A 68 -23.01 14.79 -15.82
CA ARG A 68 -22.78 15.95 -14.93
C ARG A 68 -21.75 15.70 -13.83
N LEU A 69 -21.47 14.43 -13.53
CA LEU A 69 -20.59 13.98 -12.46
C LEU A 69 -19.95 12.66 -12.87
N VAL A 70 -18.70 12.43 -12.50
CA VAL A 70 -18.00 11.16 -12.71
C VAL A 70 -17.64 10.57 -11.36
N VAL A 71 -18.14 9.35 -11.08
CA VAL A 71 -17.66 8.57 -9.94
C VAL A 71 -16.46 7.75 -10.41
N SER A 72 -15.30 7.95 -9.77
CA SER A 72 -14.05 7.38 -10.24
C SER A 72 -13.20 6.88 -9.08
N HIS A 73 -12.49 5.78 -9.33
CA HIS A 73 -11.41 5.34 -8.47
C HIS A 73 -10.14 6.21 -8.57
N CYS A 74 -10.16 7.26 -9.39
CA CYS A 74 -9.03 8.19 -9.60
C CYS A 74 -7.77 7.56 -10.20
N GLY A 75 -7.93 6.59 -11.09
CA GLY A 75 -6.86 6.29 -12.04
C GLY A 75 -6.50 7.54 -12.86
N MET A 76 -5.20 7.84 -12.98
CA MET A 76 -4.69 9.10 -13.54
C MET A 76 -5.35 9.48 -14.88
N VAL A 77 -5.44 8.53 -15.81
CA VAL A 77 -6.01 8.77 -17.15
C VAL A 77 -7.50 9.14 -17.06
N SER A 78 -8.32 8.31 -16.40
CA SER A 78 -9.76 8.55 -16.32
C SER A 78 -10.10 9.84 -15.54
N ALA A 79 -9.30 10.19 -14.53
CA ALA A 79 -9.43 11.46 -13.85
C ALA A 79 -9.16 12.65 -14.79
N GLN A 80 -8.09 12.59 -15.58
CA GLN A 80 -7.78 13.61 -16.58
C GLN A 80 -8.86 13.72 -17.66
N GLU A 81 -9.36 12.59 -18.18
CA GLU A 81 -10.45 12.59 -19.18
C GLU A 81 -11.71 13.30 -18.65
N ALA A 82 -12.10 13.03 -17.40
CA ALA A 82 -13.23 13.70 -16.76
C ALA A 82 -13.01 15.22 -16.63
N LEU A 83 -11.82 15.62 -16.17
CA LEU A 83 -11.45 17.04 -16.00
C LEU A 83 -11.40 17.78 -17.34
N VAL A 84 -10.80 17.18 -18.38
CA VAL A 84 -10.78 17.74 -19.74
C VAL A 84 -12.20 17.94 -20.27
N MET A 85 -13.11 17.00 -20.00
CA MET A 85 -14.53 17.14 -20.34
C MET A 85 -15.32 18.06 -19.39
N GLY A 86 -14.63 18.72 -18.46
CA GLY A 86 -15.21 19.68 -17.51
C GLY A 86 -16.19 19.05 -16.52
N LYS A 87 -16.02 17.76 -16.21
CA LYS A 87 -16.89 17.02 -15.29
C LYS A 87 -16.21 16.91 -13.92
N PRO A 88 -16.86 17.35 -12.83
CA PRO A 88 -16.33 17.15 -11.49
C PRO A 88 -16.32 15.67 -11.12
N LEU A 89 -15.50 15.31 -10.13
CA LEU A 89 -15.31 13.91 -9.72
C LEU A 89 -15.77 13.64 -8.28
N LEU A 90 -16.46 12.52 -8.10
CA LEU A 90 -16.54 11.84 -6.82
C LEU A 90 -15.43 10.79 -6.79
N CYS A 91 -14.43 11.01 -5.94
CA CYS A 91 -13.21 10.22 -5.90
C CYS A 91 -13.32 9.12 -4.85
N ILE A 92 -13.07 7.87 -5.23
CA ILE A 92 -13.09 6.71 -4.32
C ILE A 92 -11.83 5.88 -4.57
N PRO A 93 -10.65 6.32 -4.11
CA PRO A 93 -9.39 5.70 -4.45
C PRO A 93 -9.21 4.34 -3.76
N PHE A 94 -8.67 3.35 -4.48
CA PHE A 94 -8.47 1.99 -3.97
C PHE A 94 -7.01 1.67 -3.65
N LEU A 95 -6.08 1.92 -4.57
CA LEU A 95 -4.72 1.38 -4.52
C LEU A 95 -3.70 2.32 -5.20
N VAL A 96 -2.43 2.13 -4.88
CA VAL A 96 -1.26 2.72 -5.57
C VAL A 96 -1.30 4.25 -5.58
N ASP A 97 -1.43 4.86 -6.75
CA ASP A 97 -1.35 6.29 -7.03
C ASP A 97 -2.72 6.99 -6.92
N GLN A 98 -3.80 6.22 -6.85
CA GLN A 98 -5.16 6.75 -6.82
C GLN A 98 -5.44 7.72 -5.66
N PRO A 99 -4.95 7.49 -4.42
CA PRO A 99 -5.15 8.45 -3.33
C PRO A 99 -4.48 9.80 -3.61
N ASP A 100 -3.29 9.80 -4.24
CA ASP A 100 -2.60 11.04 -4.64
C ASP A 100 -3.39 11.80 -5.70
N VAL A 101 -3.87 11.09 -6.73
CA VAL A 101 -4.72 11.70 -7.77
C VAL A 101 -6.00 12.27 -7.16
N ALA A 102 -6.67 11.53 -6.26
CA ALA A 102 -7.86 12.00 -5.57
C ALA A 102 -7.60 13.26 -4.74
N ALA A 103 -6.50 13.30 -3.99
CA ALA A 103 -6.10 14.46 -3.21
C ALA A 103 -5.85 15.69 -4.10
N ARG A 104 -5.22 15.52 -5.28
CA ARG A 104 -5.01 16.61 -6.24
C ARG A 104 -6.31 17.12 -6.87
N VAL A 105 -7.27 16.22 -7.12
CA VAL A 105 -8.61 16.59 -7.61
C VAL A 105 -9.35 17.43 -6.56
N GLU A 106 -9.34 16.99 -5.31
CA GLU A 106 -9.96 17.68 -4.19
C GLU A 106 -9.30 19.05 -3.92
N ASP A 107 -7.97 19.11 -3.85
CA ASP A 107 -7.20 20.35 -3.67
C ASP A 107 -7.46 21.38 -4.79
N SER A 108 -7.65 20.90 -6.03
CA SER A 108 -8.01 21.77 -7.15
C SER A 108 -9.44 22.34 -7.08
N GLY A 109 -10.26 21.84 -6.16
CA GLY A 109 -11.68 22.14 -6.00
C GLY A 109 -12.57 21.45 -7.03
N ALA A 110 -12.05 20.46 -7.79
CA ALA A 110 -12.76 19.82 -8.90
C ALA A 110 -13.50 18.53 -8.51
N GLY A 111 -13.47 18.15 -7.22
CA GLY A 111 -14.14 16.95 -6.74
C GLY A 111 -14.12 16.82 -5.22
N ILE A 112 -14.71 15.74 -4.73
CA ILE A 112 -14.72 15.33 -3.32
C ILE A 112 -14.14 13.93 -3.23
N ALA A 113 -13.28 13.66 -2.23
CA ALA A 113 -12.76 12.33 -1.97
C ALA A 113 -13.49 11.63 -0.81
N LEU A 114 -13.91 10.38 -1.05
CA LEU A 114 -14.48 9.51 -0.03
C LEU A 114 -13.52 8.38 0.33
N ASP A 115 -13.45 8.06 1.62
CA ASP A 115 -12.77 6.85 2.09
C ASP A 115 -13.61 5.62 1.72
N LYS A 116 -13.03 4.73 0.91
CA LYS A 116 -13.65 3.47 0.49
C LYS A 116 -14.08 2.57 1.66
N ASN A 117 -13.44 2.71 2.82
CA ASN A 117 -13.71 1.89 4.01
C ASN A 117 -14.86 2.45 4.85
N LEU A 118 -15.30 3.68 4.58
CA LEU A 118 -16.34 4.40 5.35
C LEU A 118 -17.57 4.73 4.48
N LEU A 119 -17.76 4.01 3.36
CA LEU A 119 -18.89 4.26 2.46
C LEU A 119 -20.22 3.92 3.14
N SER A 120 -21.19 4.79 2.94
CA SER A 120 -22.59 4.55 3.28
C SER A 120 -23.48 5.29 2.29
N GLY A 121 -24.72 4.82 2.09
CA GLY A 121 -25.70 5.49 1.22
C GLY A 121 -25.85 6.99 1.53
N PRO A 122 -26.10 7.39 2.79
CA PRO A 122 -26.19 8.80 3.15
C PRO A 122 -24.91 9.61 2.87
N TYR A 123 -23.74 9.02 3.11
CA TYR A 123 -22.46 9.71 2.89
C TYR A 123 -22.19 9.95 1.40
N VAL A 124 -22.43 8.93 0.57
CA VAL A 124 -22.34 9.04 -0.89
C VAL A 124 -23.37 10.05 -1.42
N HIS A 125 -24.61 10.00 -0.93
CA HIS A 125 -25.68 10.90 -1.36
C HIS A 125 -25.35 12.37 -1.07
N ALA A 126 -24.81 12.66 0.12
CA ALA A 126 -24.42 14.01 0.49
C ALA A 126 -23.34 14.57 -0.46
N ALA A 127 -22.30 13.78 -0.75
CA ALA A 127 -21.22 14.18 -1.66
C ALA A 127 -21.72 14.37 -3.11
N VAL A 128 -22.56 13.47 -3.60
CA VAL A 128 -23.16 13.57 -4.95
C VAL A 128 -24.05 14.81 -5.05
N SER A 129 -24.87 15.07 -4.03
CA SER A 129 -25.76 16.23 -3.99
C SER A 129 -24.97 17.54 -4.00
N GLU A 130 -23.89 17.62 -3.21
CA GLU A 130 -22.99 18.77 -3.20
C GLU A 130 -22.37 18.99 -4.60
N LEU A 131 -21.81 17.95 -5.22
CA LEU A 131 -21.18 18.06 -6.55
C LEU A 131 -22.16 18.44 -7.67
N LEU A 132 -23.42 18.01 -7.59
CA LEU A 132 -24.43 18.29 -8.61
C LEU A 132 -25.09 19.67 -8.45
N THR A 133 -25.16 20.21 -7.23
CA THR A 133 -25.83 21.47 -6.93
C THR A 133 -24.86 22.66 -6.87
N ASN A 134 -23.63 22.44 -6.43
CA ASN A 134 -22.61 23.48 -6.31
C ASN A 134 -21.79 23.59 -7.60
N SER A 135 -22.07 24.63 -8.39
CA SER A 135 -21.40 24.87 -9.67
C SER A 135 -19.90 25.15 -9.57
N SER A 136 -19.37 25.47 -8.37
CA SER A 136 -17.94 25.73 -8.17
C SER A 136 -17.07 24.54 -8.56
N TYR A 137 -17.49 23.30 -8.25
CA TYR A 137 -16.78 22.08 -8.64
C TYR A 137 -16.71 21.92 -10.16
N THR A 138 -17.82 22.19 -10.86
CA THR A 138 -17.84 22.12 -12.32
C THR A 138 -16.95 23.21 -12.94
N ASN A 139 -16.96 24.41 -12.37
CA ASN A 139 -16.09 25.51 -12.82
C ASN A 139 -14.61 25.18 -12.59
N ALA A 140 -14.27 24.60 -11.44
CA ALA A 140 -12.93 24.13 -11.13
C ALA A 140 -12.49 22.99 -12.07
N ALA A 141 -13.36 22.01 -12.33
CA ALA A 141 -13.10 20.94 -13.28
C ALA A 141 -12.79 21.49 -14.69
N ARG A 142 -13.61 22.42 -15.19
CA ARG A 142 -13.34 23.10 -16.49
C ARG A 142 -12.01 23.86 -16.48
N ARG A 143 -11.71 24.57 -15.38
CA ARG A 143 -10.43 25.30 -15.23
C ARG A 143 -9.25 24.34 -15.33
N VAL A 144 -9.29 23.22 -14.60
CA VAL A 144 -8.22 22.21 -14.64
C VAL A 144 -8.14 21.55 -16.02
N GLY A 145 -9.28 21.21 -16.63
CA GLY A 145 -9.35 20.69 -17.99
C GLY A 145 -8.67 21.61 -19.00
N SER A 146 -8.98 22.91 -18.97
CA SER A 146 -8.33 23.90 -19.84
C SER A 146 -6.82 24.02 -19.61
N LEU A 147 -6.34 23.82 -18.38
CA LEU A 147 -4.90 23.78 -18.09
C LEU A 147 -4.25 22.53 -18.69
N LEU A 148 -4.90 21.37 -18.60
CA LEU A 148 -4.44 20.11 -19.19
C LEU A 148 -4.35 20.21 -20.71
N GLU A 149 -5.36 20.76 -21.38
CA GLU A 149 -5.35 20.99 -22.83
C GLU A 149 -4.20 21.94 -23.25
N ARG A 150 -3.95 22.98 -22.45
CA ARG A 150 -2.86 23.94 -22.70
C ARG A 150 -1.47 23.39 -22.42
N ALA A 151 -1.34 22.21 -21.80
CA ALA A 151 -0.04 21.56 -21.61
C ALA A 151 0.60 21.10 -22.94
N GLY A 152 -0.15 21.14 -24.05
CA GLY A 152 0.37 20.98 -25.40
C GLY A 152 0.30 19.55 -25.96
N GLY A 153 -0.16 18.59 -25.15
CA GLY A 153 -0.51 17.24 -25.57
C GLY A 153 0.57 16.55 -26.41
N THR A 154 0.14 15.85 -27.47
CA THR A 154 1.01 15.11 -28.37
C THR A 154 2.05 15.98 -29.07
N THR A 155 1.69 17.20 -29.47
CA THR A 155 2.61 18.13 -30.13
C THR A 155 3.77 18.48 -29.21
N ARG A 156 3.47 18.88 -27.96
CA ARG A 156 4.52 19.17 -26.97
C ARG A 156 5.36 17.94 -26.65
N ALA A 157 4.76 16.76 -26.60
CA ALA A 157 5.50 15.51 -26.40
C ALA A 157 6.50 15.27 -27.54
N ILE A 158 6.09 15.47 -28.80
CA ILE A 158 6.96 15.36 -29.97
C ILE A 158 8.12 16.37 -29.88
N ASP A 159 7.83 17.63 -29.54
CA ASP A 159 8.87 18.67 -29.41
C ASP A 159 9.92 18.29 -28.35
N VAL A 160 9.48 17.74 -27.21
CA VAL A 160 10.37 17.30 -26.14
C VAL A 160 11.21 16.10 -26.60
N ILE A 161 10.62 15.14 -27.31
CA ILE A 161 11.33 13.97 -27.84
C ILE A 161 12.36 14.40 -28.89
N ASP A 162 12.00 15.26 -29.85
CA ASP A 162 12.91 15.76 -30.88
C ASP A 162 14.07 16.55 -30.27
N ALA A 163 13.79 17.42 -29.28
CA ALA A 163 14.81 18.14 -28.54
C ALA A 163 15.78 17.20 -27.81
N ALA A 164 15.26 16.17 -27.13
CA ALA A 164 16.08 15.18 -26.43
C ALA A 164 16.98 14.38 -27.38
N LEU A 165 16.50 14.04 -28.59
CA LEU A 165 17.29 13.33 -29.60
C LEU A 165 18.39 14.21 -30.21
N ARG A 166 18.14 15.51 -30.40
CA ARG A 166 19.09 16.44 -31.04
C ARG A 166 20.11 17.03 -30.07
N LEU A 167 19.67 17.38 -28.86
CA LEU A 167 20.45 18.13 -27.88
C LEU A 167 20.99 17.24 -26.75
N GLY A 168 20.57 15.97 -26.71
CA GLY A 168 20.84 15.06 -25.60
C GLY A 168 19.81 15.16 -24.48
N PHE A 169 19.77 14.13 -23.63
CA PHE A 169 18.76 13.97 -22.58
C PHE A 169 19.36 13.94 -21.17
N ASP A 170 20.64 14.26 -21.00
CA ASP A 170 21.34 14.17 -19.70
C ASP A 170 20.67 15.01 -18.61
N HIS A 171 20.08 16.16 -18.96
CA HIS A 171 19.34 17.02 -18.04
C HIS A 171 17.97 16.45 -17.63
N LEU A 172 17.43 15.49 -18.38
CA LEU A 172 16.20 14.74 -18.04
C LEU A 172 16.53 13.43 -17.32
N ALA A 173 17.80 13.01 -17.31
CA ALA A 173 18.23 11.79 -16.63
C ALA A 173 18.10 11.98 -15.11
N THR A 174 17.22 11.20 -14.49
CA THR A 174 17.09 11.19 -13.03
C THR A 174 18.26 10.43 -12.42
N LEU A 175 18.58 10.75 -11.16
CA LEU A 175 19.58 10.01 -10.37
C LEU A 175 19.37 8.49 -10.39
N ASN A 176 18.12 8.02 -10.53
CA ASN A 176 17.81 6.61 -10.57
C ASN A 176 18.32 5.90 -11.84
N LEU A 177 18.50 6.64 -12.93
CA LEU A 177 19.00 6.11 -14.21
C LEU A 177 20.54 6.15 -14.30
N THR A 178 21.19 7.06 -13.57
CA THR A 178 22.63 7.29 -13.67
C THR A 178 23.42 6.74 -12.48
N ALA A 179 22.79 6.59 -11.31
CA ALA A 179 23.47 6.15 -10.11
C ALA A 179 23.67 4.62 -10.09
N PRO A 180 24.75 4.13 -9.47
CA PRO A 180 24.92 2.70 -9.20
C PRO A 180 23.75 2.13 -8.39
N TRP A 181 23.44 0.85 -8.60
CA TRP A 181 22.29 0.17 -7.99
C TRP A 181 22.23 0.29 -6.45
N HIS A 182 23.38 0.38 -5.76
CA HIS A 182 23.40 0.48 -4.30
C HIS A 182 22.95 1.86 -3.78
N LYS A 183 23.13 2.92 -4.58
CA LYS A 183 22.62 4.26 -4.24
C LYS A 183 21.12 4.36 -4.53
N THR A 184 20.67 3.75 -5.61
CA THR A 184 19.23 3.70 -5.94
C THR A 184 18.45 2.82 -4.97
N ALA A 185 19.09 1.77 -4.45
CA ALA A 185 18.55 0.94 -3.37
C ALA A 185 18.64 1.58 -1.97
N LEU A 186 19.25 2.77 -1.84
CA LEU A 186 19.45 3.47 -0.56
C LEU A 186 20.13 2.59 0.50
N LEU A 187 21.15 1.83 0.10
CA LEU A 187 21.77 0.81 0.95
C LEU A 187 22.44 1.41 2.21
N ASP A 188 22.90 2.65 2.11
CA ASP A 188 23.39 3.46 3.22
C ASP A 188 22.30 3.75 4.25
N VAL A 189 21.09 4.10 3.81
CA VAL A 189 19.92 4.30 4.68
C VAL A 189 19.51 3.00 5.35
N TRP A 190 19.49 1.88 4.62
CA TRP A 190 19.23 0.56 5.20
C TRP A 190 20.28 0.14 6.22
N ALA A 191 21.56 0.45 5.98
CA ALA A 191 22.63 0.19 6.95
C ALA A 191 22.44 0.98 8.25
N VAL A 192 22.01 2.25 8.17
CA VAL A 192 21.66 3.05 9.36
C VAL A 192 20.48 2.44 10.10
N TYR A 193 19.41 2.02 9.41
CA TYR A 193 18.29 1.34 10.08
C TYR A 193 18.69 0.02 10.73
N ALA A 194 19.49 -0.81 10.05
CA ALA A 194 20.00 -2.05 10.61
C ALA A 194 20.85 -1.79 11.86
N ALA A 195 21.73 -0.79 11.84
CA ALA A 195 22.54 -0.41 13.00
C ALA A 195 21.66 0.03 14.19
N LEU A 196 20.63 0.84 13.95
CA LEU A 196 19.69 1.25 15.00
C LEU A 196 18.92 0.06 15.60
N ILE A 197 18.47 -0.88 14.77
CA ILE A 197 17.80 -2.11 15.21
C ILE A 197 18.75 -3.00 16.02
N CYS A 198 20.00 -3.16 15.58
CA CYS A 198 21.02 -3.91 16.31
C CYS A 198 21.33 -3.27 17.67
N LEU A 199 21.49 -1.95 17.73
CA LEU A 199 21.70 -1.22 18.98
C LEU A 199 20.52 -1.40 19.94
N LEU A 200 19.28 -1.32 19.42
CA LEU A 200 18.07 -1.58 20.20
C LEU A 200 18.04 -3.02 20.74
N ALA A 201 18.35 -4.02 19.90
CA ALA A 201 18.37 -5.41 20.30
C ALA A 201 19.44 -5.68 21.38
N VAL A 202 20.63 -5.09 21.25
CA VAL A 202 21.69 -5.14 22.27
C VAL A 202 21.22 -4.49 23.57
N PHE A 203 20.60 -3.31 23.49
CA PHE A 203 20.05 -2.62 24.66
C PHE A 203 19.02 -3.49 25.39
N VAL A 204 18.04 -4.04 24.67
CA VAL A 204 17.02 -4.94 25.24
C VAL A 204 17.66 -6.17 25.87
N ARG A 205 18.67 -6.78 25.21
CA ARG A 205 19.40 -7.94 25.74
C ARG A 205 20.12 -7.62 27.05
N ILE A 206 20.74 -6.45 27.15
CA ILE A 206 21.39 -5.97 28.37
C ILE A 206 20.35 -5.79 29.48
N GLN A 207 19.22 -5.11 29.19
CA GLN A 207 18.15 -4.94 30.17
C GLN A 207 17.59 -6.28 30.67
N TRP A 208 17.41 -7.25 29.78
CA TRP A 208 16.98 -8.60 30.15
C TRP A 208 17.98 -9.32 31.05
N LEU A 209 19.30 -9.21 30.75
CA LEU A 209 20.35 -9.79 31.59
C LEU A 209 20.41 -9.15 32.97
N LEU A 210 20.30 -7.82 33.03
CA LEU A 210 20.28 -7.09 34.31
C LEU A 210 19.06 -7.47 35.14
N LEU A 211 17.88 -7.59 34.51
CA LEU A 211 16.67 -8.06 35.18
C LEU A 211 16.83 -9.50 35.67
N TYR A 212 17.33 -10.40 34.83
CA TYR A 212 17.60 -11.79 35.22
C TYR A 212 18.54 -11.87 36.40
N PHE A 213 19.66 -11.13 36.37
CA PHE A 213 20.64 -11.07 37.45
C PHE A 213 20.02 -10.52 38.75
N LEU A 214 19.25 -9.43 38.68
CA LEU A 214 18.58 -8.85 39.84
C LEU A 214 17.57 -9.82 40.46
N VAL A 215 16.81 -10.53 39.63
CA VAL A 215 15.84 -11.53 40.07
C VAL A 215 16.56 -12.74 40.68
N SER A 216 17.62 -13.25 40.06
CA SER A 216 18.39 -14.39 40.58
C SER A 216 19.06 -14.05 41.91
N GLU A 217 19.60 -12.84 42.05
CA GLU A 217 20.22 -12.38 43.28
C GLU A 217 19.18 -12.15 44.39
N SER A 218 18.04 -11.56 44.04
CA SER A 218 16.92 -11.42 45.00
C SER A 218 16.43 -12.79 45.47
N PHE A 219 16.33 -13.77 44.56
CA PHE A 219 15.93 -15.13 44.88
C PHE A 219 16.99 -15.87 45.72
N SER A 220 18.28 -15.71 45.44
CA SER A 220 19.36 -16.32 46.23
C SER A 220 19.40 -15.76 47.65
N LEU A 221 19.25 -14.44 47.81
CA LEU A 221 19.17 -13.78 49.11
C LEU A 221 17.93 -14.22 49.89
N LEU A 222 16.76 -14.29 49.25
CA LEU A 222 15.54 -14.82 49.86
C LEU A 222 15.69 -16.28 50.28
N SER A 223 16.27 -17.12 49.42
CA SER A 223 16.54 -18.53 49.72
C SER A 223 17.48 -18.65 50.92
N ASN A 224 18.59 -17.91 50.95
CA ASN A 224 19.54 -17.94 52.06
C ASN A 224 18.91 -17.43 53.37
N LEU A 225 18.02 -16.43 53.30
CA LEU A 225 17.30 -15.92 54.46
C LEU A 225 16.26 -16.91 55.00
N ILE A 226 15.56 -17.64 54.12
CA ILE A 226 14.47 -18.57 54.49
C ILE A 226 15.01 -19.96 54.85
N LEU A 227 15.96 -20.49 54.07
CA LEU A 227 16.45 -21.88 54.14
C LEU A 227 17.83 -22.02 54.82
N GLY A 228 18.55 -20.91 55.05
CA GLY A 228 19.92 -20.92 55.57
C GLY A 228 20.98 -21.18 54.49
N PRO A 229 22.27 -20.89 54.77
CA PRO A 229 23.36 -21.06 53.80
C PRO A 229 23.64 -22.54 53.49
N PRO A 230 24.12 -22.87 52.27
CA PRO A 230 24.45 -24.23 51.89
C PRO A 230 25.58 -24.80 52.77
N LEU A 231 25.43 -26.06 53.21
CA LEU A 231 26.42 -26.75 54.03
C LEU A 231 27.73 -27.01 53.25
N PRO A 232 28.91 -26.92 53.89
CA PRO A 232 30.18 -27.18 53.23
C PRO A 232 30.33 -28.65 52.80
N PRO A 233 31.09 -28.94 51.72
CA PRO A 233 31.28 -30.30 51.25
C PRO A 233 32.01 -31.15 52.29
N SER A 234 31.46 -32.33 52.59
CA SER A 234 32.02 -33.27 53.57
C SER A 234 33.34 -33.88 53.08
N SER A 235 34.39 -33.80 53.90
CA SER A 235 35.68 -34.45 53.71
C SER A 235 35.57 -35.98 53.83
N MET A 236 35.23 -36.70 52.77
CA MET A 236 35.26 -38.17 52.72
C MET A 236 35.54 -38.64 51.29
N ALA A 237 36.82 -38.73 50.91
CA ALA A 237 37.36 -39.64 49.88
C ALA A 237 38.89 -39.48 49.75
N GLU A 238 39.65 -39.95 50.76
CA GLU A 238 41.04 -40.34 50.59
C GLU A 238 41.15 -41.84 50.91
N GLY A 239 41.71 -42.64 49.99
CA GLY A 239 42.23 -43.98 50.28
C GLY A 239 41.80 -45.10 49.32
N TYR A 240 42.81 -45.85 48.83
CA TYR A 240 42.83 -47.12 48.05
C TYR A 240 42.72 -47.01 46.51
N ASP A 241 43.64 -47.52 45.67
CA ASP A 241 44.92 -48.25 45.83
C ASP A 241 45.65 -48.30 44.46
N ASP A 242 46.96 -48.54 44.48
CA ASP A 242 47.93 -48.50 43.36
C ASP A 242 48.07 -49.78 42.51
N ALA A 243 48.64 -49.60 41.30
CA ALA A 243 49.59 -50.44 40.53
C ALA A 243 49.18 -51.73 39.79
N TYR A 244 49.50 -51.76 38.47
CA TYR A 244 50.18 -52.80 37.64
C TYR A 244 50.28 -52.25 36.20
N GLU A 245 51.41 -51.68 35.74
CA GLU A 245 52.58 -52.26 35.05
C GLU A 245 52.40 -52.64 33.54
N ASP A 246 53.18 -51.93 32.70
CA ASP A 246 53.96 -52.32 31.51
C ASP A 246 53.37 -52.77 30.14
N GLY A 247 54.08 -52.33 29.08
CA GLY A 247 54.18 -52.92 27.73
C GLY A 247 53.79 -51.98 26.57
N GLU A 248 54.71 -51.18 26.02
CA GLU A 248 55.51 -51.41 24.79
C GLU A 248 54.72 -51.58 23.46
N ASP A 249 54.92 -50.57 22.59
CA ASP A 249 55.25 -50.61 21.15
C ASP A 249 54.35 -51.21 20.04
N ALA A 250 54.43 -50.47 18.91
CA ALA A 250 54.36 -50.86 17.50
C ALA A 250 53.02 -50.78 16.72
N GLU A 251 53.00 -49.80 15.81
CA GLU A 251 52.69 -49.87 14.36
C GLU A 251 51.61 -50.86 13.83
N GLU A 252 50.63 -50.35 13.06
CA GLU A 252 50.54 -50.59 11.60
C GLU A 252 49.34 -49.89 10.92
N GLU A 253 49.54 -49.59 9.64
CA GLU A 253 48.68 -48.90 8.66
C GLU A 253 47.45 -49.69 8.19
N SER A 254 46.48 -48.96 7.60
CA SER A 254 45.75 -49.24 6.33
C SER A 254 44.32 -48.68 6.42
N ASP A 255 44.04 -47.51 5.84
CA ASP A 255 43.62 -47.26 4.45
C ASP A 255 42.38 -48.05 4.00
N THR A 256 41.26 -47.34 3.80
CA THR A 256 40.41 -47.48 2.61
C THR A 256 39.36 -46.35 2.54
N SER A 257 39.65 -45.35 1.71
CA SER A 257 38.83 -44.92 0.55
C SER A 257 37.49 -45.67 0.35
N GLN A 258 36.31 -45.10 0.02
CA GLN A 258 35.94 -44.11 -1.02
C GLN A 258 34.37 -43.90 -1.00
N PRO A 259 33.72 -43.15 -1.92
CA PRO A 259 32.53 -42.32 -1.62
C PRO A 259 31.27 -42.60 -2.52
N ALA A 260 30.30 -41.68 -2.40
CA ALA A 260 29.29 -41.25 -3.39
C ALA A 260 28.07 -42.14 -3.69
N SER A 261 26.87 -41.61 -3.40
CA SER A 261 25.85 -41.24 -4.41
C SER A 261 24.94 -40.15 -3.85
#